data_AF-A0A956E001-F1
#
_entry.id   AF-A0A956E001-F1
#
_cell.length_a   1.000
_cell.length_b   1.000
_cell.length_c   1.000
_cell.angle_alpha   90.00
_cell.angle_beta   90.00
_cell.angle_gamma   90.00
#
_symmetry.space_group_name_H-M   'P 1'
#
loop_
_entity.id
_entity.type
_entity.pdbx_description
1 polymer ?
#
loop_
_entity_poly.entity_id
_entity_poly.type
_entity_poly.pdbx_seq_one_letter_code
_entity_poly.pdbx_strand_id
1 'polypeptide(L)'
;YRDADSDGHGVASDTTQDCTAPAGYVDVVGDCNDGDPNNWVSCATCRDRDADGHFAGCDAYVTLKGEDCDDVRPWINKEMVDAPPLGPADTEDWDCNGVDIAVDESVGTFVSPQGNDSNPGTRALPVQTLRRGIEIAESNQLYAVFVAGGYYAEDVSTSVSIFGGYDPNTWERNALVHLTAIAAPSDAAIHVASGSKVALQGFEVQGSSAATSLVSSPLRATDATFVLHSVRVSGGSNQTLGGEVAGILQDNSNAFIIKSDVYSGTADAGTFGVRASQGWAYFEESSVSMSQVAPAMRSAGVLLEPGARGTVWRSSVTGGRAQTSYGILTESSGKLDVLESLVQSGTSTGAWTEVEYPPSCVAVGFSGSAALLESSQFSSGEAGGNCFVSRAVDASGGLTVVNALLNAGQAGSGAALVQRTGQGLVVSSTLIGNEGLEGHAWDLYPGTASVAVNSIIEFHAESGVRARGAVQSLYNDIWSPTSDCLVRNSLYACTKSAQDVNSKYCLLPSCGNISVDPQFDGNLQISNASPCVNAGIDPAPWFSGPITDLNGQLRPLGGKYDQGAFEVR
;
A
#
# COMPACT_ATOMS: atom_id res chain seq x y z
N TYR A 1 -0.62 45.66 -14.39
CA TYR A 1 -0.17 44.78 -13.31
C TYR A 1 1.08 44.08 -13.79
N ARG A 2 2.14 44.02 -13.00
CA ARG A 2 3.37 43.32 -13.40
C ARG A 2 3.04 41.84 -13.57
N ASP A 3 3.54 41.26 -14.65
CA ASP A 3 3.41 39.86 -15.04
C ASP A 3 4.84 39.37 -15.32
N ALA A 4 5.49 38.80 -14.30
CA ALA A 4 6.90 38.45 -14.34
C ALA A 4 7.16 37.02 -14.81
N ASP A 5 6.17 36.13 -14.73
CA ASP A 5 6.22 34.75 -15.24
C ASP A 5 5.56 34.60 -16.63
N SER A 6 4.93 35.66 -17.14
CA SER A 6 4.34 35.76 -18.47
C SER A 6 3.10 34.88 -18.68
N ASP A 7 2.30 34.67 -17.65
CA ASP A 7 1.05 33.90 -17.71
C ASP A 7 -0.17 34.71 -18.19
N GLY A 8 0.00 36.04 -18.35
CA GLY A 8 -1.06 36.94 -18.82
C GLY A 8 -1.87 37.60 -17.71
N HIS A 9 -1.59 37.27 -16.44
CA HIS A 9 -2.18 37.86 -15.24
C HIS A 9 -1.09 38.56 -14.43
N GLY A 10 -1.42 39.69 -13.80
CA GLY A 10 -0.43 40.40 -13.01
C GLY A 10 -0.83 40.64 -11.57
N VAL A 11 0.18 40.78 -10.71
CA VAL A 11 -0.01 40.96 -9.27
C VAL A 11 -0.54 42.35 -8.92
N ALA A 12 -1.56 42.39 -8.06
CA ALA A 12 -2.23 43.62 -7.65
C ALA A 12 -1.31 44.60 -6.88
N SER A 13 -0.22 44.11 -6.28
CA SER A 13 0.74 44.92 -5.53
C SER A 13 1.76 45.66 -6.39
N ASP A 14 1.91 45.29 -7.67
CA ASP A 14 2.88 45.90 -8.58
C ASP A 14 2.14 46.43 -9.83
N THR A 15 1.91 47.73 -9.85
CA THR A 15 1.06 48.38 -10.86
C THR A 15 1.73 49.62 -11.45
N THR A 16 1.47 49.82 -12.74
CA THR A 16 1.85 51.03 -13.48
C THR A 16 0.67 51.48 -14.33
N GLN A 17 0.60 52.77 -14.62
CA GLN A 17 -0.45 53.35 -15.45
C GLN A 17 0.20 54.04 -16.66
N ASP A 18 -0.16 53.59 -17.86
CA ASP A 18 0.29 54.16 -19.12
C ASP A 18 -0.80 53.99 -20.20
N CYS A 19 -0.66 54.61 -21.36
CA CYS A 19 -1.62 54.51 -22.47
C CYS A 19 -1.61 53.12 -23.14
N THR A 20 -0.51 52.38 -22.99
CA THR A 20 -0.31 51.00 -23.47
C THR A 20 0.43 50.21 -22.40
N ALA A 21 0.10 48.92 -22.24
CA ALA A 21 0.79 48.05 -21.28
C ALA A 21 2.32 48.03 -21.54
N PRO A 22 3.16 48.46 -20.58
CA PRO A 22 4.62 48.36 -20.71
C PRO A 22 5.08 46.90 -20.78
N ALA A 23 6.31 46.66 -21.25
CA ALA A 23 6.88 45.31 -21.25
C ALA A 23 6.94 44.72 -19.83
N GLY A 24 6.47 43.49 -19.65
CA GLY A 24 6.36 42.82 -18.35
C GLY A 24 5.16 43.27 -17.51
N TYR A 25 4.17 43.94 -18.12
CA TYR A 25 2.90 44.30 -17.49
C TYR A 25 1.71 43.91 -18.38
N VAL A 26 0.62 43.50 -17.75
CA VAL A 26 -0.67 43.18 -18.36
C VAL A 26 -1.80 44.01 -17.74
N ASP A 27 -2.93 44.15 -18.43
CA ASP A 27 -4.10 44.87 -17.93
C ASP A 27 -5.04 43.98 -17.10
N VAL A 28 -4.78 42.66 -17.06
CA VAL A 28 -5.50 41.69 -16.24
C VAL A 28 -4.85 41.58 -14.86
N VAL A 29 -5.64 41.81 -13.81
CA VAL A 29 -5.23 41.58 -12.42
C VAL A 29 -5.75 40.25 -11.93
N GLY A 30 -5.10 39.68 -10.93
CA GLY A 30 -5.64 38.54 -10.18
C GLY A 30 -4.60 37.51 -9.83
N ASP A 31 -3.36 37.70 -10.26
CA ASP A 31 -2.27 36.81 -9.96
C ASP A 31 -1.78 36.99 -8.51
N CYS A 32 -1.79 35.88 -7.78
CA CYS A 32 -1.33 35.80 -6.40
C CYS A 32 0.12 35.38 -6.25
N ASN A 33 0.75 34.88 -7.31
CA ASN A 33 2.12 34.43 -7.32
C ASN A 33 2.77 34.67 -8.70
N ASP A 34 3.20 35.92 -8.92
CA ASP A 34 3.90 36.47 -10.10
C ASP A 34 5.25 35.81 -10.46
N GLY A 35 5.54 34.64 -9.91
CA GLY A 35 6.68 33.80 -10.24
C GLY A 35 6.31 32.34 -10.49
N ASP A 36 5.02 32.02 -10.59
CA ASP A 36 4.49 30.68 -10.85
C ASP A 36 3.43 30.72 -11.96
N PRO A 37 3.82 30.42 -13.21
CA PRO A 37 2.94 30.55 -14.38
C PRO A 37 1.78 29.54 -14.41
N ASN A 38 1.65 28.67 -13.40
CA ASN A 38 0.55 27.72 -13.27
C ASN A 38 -0.54 28.21 -12.28
N ASN A 39 -0.29 29.27 -11.51
CA ASN A 39 -1.11 29.70 -10.38
C ASN A 39 -1.28 31.22 -10.30
N TRP A 40 -2.35 31.74 -10.89
CA TRP A 40 -2.74 33.14 -10.75
C TRP A 40 -3.99 33.30 -9.86
N VAL A 41 -5.10 32.62 -10.15
CA VAL A 41 -6.36 32.68 -9.38
C VAL A 41 -6.47 31.53 -8.36
N SER A 42 -5.90 30.38 -8.67
CA SER A 42 -6.02 29.09 -7.96
C SER A 42 -4.90 28.87 -6.94
N CYS A 43 -4.57 29.94 -6.22
CA CYS A 43 -3.48 30.00 -5.26
C CYS A 43 -3.56 28.88 -4.23
N ALA A 44 -2.60 27.96 -4.27
CA ALA A 44 -2.48 26.77 -3.42
C ALA A 44 -3.45 25.61 -3.69
N THR A 45 -4.16 25.58 -4.82
CA THR A 45 -4.94 24.39 -5.25
C THR A 45 -4.24 23.54 -6.30
N CYS A 46 -3.20 24.06 -6.97
CA CYS A 46 -2.33 23.26 -7.84
C CYS A 46 -1.50 22.28 -7.03
N ARG A 47 -1.96 21.03 -6.96
CA ARG A 47 -1.37 19.98 -6.12
C ARG A 47 -1.33 18.65 -6.87
N ASP A 48 -0.37 17.85 -6.46
CA ASP A 48 -0.19 16.44 -6.82
C ASP A 48 -0.24 15.68 -5.49
N ARG A 49 -1.44 15.33 -5.07
CA ARG A 49 -1.73 14.79 -3.74
C ARG A 49 -1.48 13.29 -3.67
N ASP A 50 -1.64 12.56 -4.76
CA ASP A 50 -1.30 11.14 -4.82
C ASP A 50 0.17 10.88 -5.22
N ALA A 51 0.87 11.91 -5.69
CA ALA A 51 2.26 11.89 -6.10
C ALA A 51 2.51 10.99 -7.32
N ASP A 52 1.60 11.03 -8.30
CA ASP A 52 1.75 10.41 -9.62
C ASP A 52 2.47 11.31 -10.66
N GLY A 53 2.64 12.60 -10.33
CA GLY A 53 3.31 13.59 -11.15
C GLY A 53 2.37 14.41 -12.06
N HIS A 54 1.06 14.14 -12.03
CA HIS A 54 0.02 14.99 -12.59
C HIS A 54 -0.58 15.86 -11.50
N PHE A 55 -0.99 17.06 -11.88
CA PHE A 55 -1.46 18.07 -10.95
C PHE A 55 -2.94 18.35 -11.23
N ALA A 56 -3.71 18.56 -10.16
CA ALA A 56 -5.08 19.03 -10.20
C ALA A 56 -5.18 20.47 -9.69
N GLY A 57 -6.21 21.19 -10.11
CA GLY A 57 -6.57 22.49 -9.52
C GLY A 57 -5.61 23.64 -9.82
N CYS A 58 -4.76 23.52 -10.85
CA CYS A 58 -3.96 24.63 -11.36
C CYS A 58 -4.80 25.48 -12.32
N ASP A 59 -4.44 26.75 -12.49
CA ASP A 59 -5.08 27.58 -13.52
C ASP A 59 -4.52 27.26 -14.92
N ALA A 60 -3.23 26.89 -14.99
CA ALA A 60 -2.60 26.32 -16.17
C ALA A 60 -1.60 25.21 -15.81
N TYR A 61 -1.16 24.50 -16.85
CA TYR A 61 -0.20 23.40 -16.79
C TYR A 61 0.97 23.68 -17.74
N VAL A 62 1.62 24.83 -17.55
CA VAL A 62 2.72 25.30 -18.43
C VAL A 62 4.00 24.52 -18.17
N THR A 63 4.32 24.30 -16.88
CA THR A 63 5.53 23.56 -16.46
C THR A 63 5.21 22.26 -15.74
N LEU A 64 3.93 21.99 -15.48
CA LEU A 64 3.42 20.82 -14.78
C LEU A 64 2.63 19.93 -15.74
N LYS A 65 2.53 18.64 -15.43
CA LYS A 65 1.62 17.75 -16.16
C LYS A 65 0.21 17.92 -15.59
N GLY A 66 -0.79 18.07 -16.45
CA GLY A 66 -2.18 18.11 -16.05
C GLY A 66 -3.12 17.86 -17.24
N GLU A 67 -4.43 17.82 -17.04
CA GLU A 67 -5.10 17.87 -15.73
C GLU A 67 -5.15 16.45 -15.16
N ASP A 68 -4.85 16.33 -13.89
CA ASP A 68 -5.25 15.15 -13.12
C ASP A 68 -6.74 15.25 -12.82
N CYS A 69 -7.51 14.26 -13.26
CA CYS A 69 -8.95 14.21 -13.00
C CYS A 69 -9.29 13.52 -11.66
N ASP A 70 -8.33 12.87 -11.00
CA ASP A 70 -8.49 12.24 -9.70
C ASP A 70 -7.19 12.31 -8.86
N ASP A 71 -6.99 13.45 -8.21
CA ASP A 71 -5.85 13.74 -7.32
C ASP A 71 -5.85 12.93 -6.00
N VAL A 72 -6.54 11.79 -5.95
CA VAL A 72 -6.41 10.80 -4.87
C VAL A 72 -6.10 9.39 -5.40
N ARG A 73 -6.16 9.15 -6.71
CA ARG A 73 -5.92 7.84 -7.33
C ARG A 73 -4.85 7.94 -8.43
N PRO A 74 -3.62 7.47 -8.16
CA PRO A 74 -2.45 7.68 -9.04
C PRO A 74 -2.47 6.85 -10.33
N TRP A 75 -3.56 6.12 -10.57
CA TRP A 75 -3.81 5.31 -11.75
C TRP A 75 -4.91 5.90 -12.64
N ILE A 76 -5.40 7.11 -12.32
CA ILE A 76 -6.40 7.85 -13.07
C ILE A 76 -5.83 9.22 -13.44
N ASN A 77 -5.35 9.37 -14.67
CA ASN A 77 -4.82 10.63 -15.21
C ASN A 77 -4.70 10.56 -16.74
N LYS A 78 -4.49 11.69 -17.41
CA LYS A 78 -4.42 11.78 -18.89
C LYS A 78 -3.36 10.91 -19.58
N GLU A 79 -2.40 10.36 -18.85
CA GLU A 79 -1.35 9.49 -19.40
C GLU A 79 -1.59 7.99 -19.15
N MET A 80 -2.70 7.64 -18.51
CA MET A 80 -3.07 6.26 -18.20
C MET A 80 -3.75 5.55 -19.37
N VAL A 81 -3.83 4.24 -19.23
CA VAL A 81 -4.36 3.33 -20.23
C VAL A 81 -5.77 2.97 -19.81
N ASP A 82 -6.76 3.49 -20.51
CA ASP A 82 -8.18 3.23 -20.27
C ASP A 82 -8.59 1.76 -20.52
N ALA A 83 -9.83 1.40 -20.16
CA ALA A 83 -10.38 0.06 -20.32
C ALA A 83 -11.84 0.06 -20.81
N PRO A 84 -12.29 -1.02 -21.46
CA PRO A 84 -13.71 -1.21 -21.71
C PRO A 84 -14.47 -1.34 -20.37
N PRO A 85 -15.77 -0.97 -20.33
CA PRO A 85 -16.55 -1.09 -19.10
C PRO A 85 -16.69 -2.55 -18.67
N LEU A 86 -16.64 -2.83 -17.37
CA LEU A 86 -16.90 -4.16 -16.79
C LEU A 86 -18.39 -4.53 -16.74
N GLY A 87 -19.26 -3.56 -17.04
CA GLY A 87 -20.70 -3.71 -17.16
C GLY A 87 -21.37 -2.34 -17.35
N PRO A 88 -22.71 -2.31 -17.52
CA PRO A 88 -23.43 -1.06 -17.82
C PRO A 88 -23.48 -0.05 -16.67
N ALA A 89 -22.98 -0.42 -15.49
CA ALA A 89 -22.90 0.45 -14.32
C ALA A 89 -21.46 0.95 -14.06
N ASP A 90 -20.50 0.52 -14.88
CA ASP A 90 -19.13 1.02 -14.82
C ASP A 90 -19.09 2.44 -15.39
N THR A 91 -18.46 3.35 -14.66
CA THR A 91 -18.30 4.77 -15.04
C THR A 91 -16.89 5.24 -14.73
N GLU A 92 -15.94 4.32 -14.53
CA GLU A 92 -14.54 4.67 -14.27
C GLU A 92 -13.87 5.04 -15.59
N ASP A 93 -13.44 6.31 -15.69
CA ASP A 93 -12.67 6.85 -16.81
C ASP A 93 -11.23 7.04 -16.33
N TRP A 94 -10.30 6.23 -16.83
CA TRP A 94 -8.94 6.17 -16.28
C TRP A 94 -8.01 7.18 -16.95
N ASP A 95 -8.33 7.65 -18.17
CA ASP A 95 -7.48 8.57 -18.94
C ASP A 95 -8.07 9.99 -19.06
N CYS A 96 -9.15 10.27 -18.33
CA CYS A 96 -9.80 11.57 -18.23
C CYS A 96 -10.34 12.11 -19.57
N ASN A 97 -10.65 11.24 -20.53
CA ASN A 97 -11.14 11.66 -21.85
C ASN A 97 -12.69 11.67 -21.93
N GLY A 98 -13.37 11.14 -20.90
CA GLY A 98 -14.82 11.03 -20.77
C GLY A 98 -15.47 9.87 -21.53
N VAL A 99 -14.69 8.94 -22.10
CA VAL A 99 -15.14 7.81 -22.92
C VAL A 99 -14.29 6.55 -22.74
N ASP A 100 -14.95 5.47 -22.34
CA ASP A 100 -14.32 4.15 -22.30
C ASP A 100 -13.88 3.65 -23.68
N ILE A 101 -12.95 2.70 -23.66
CA ILE A 101 -12.48 1.99 -24.85
C ILE A 101 -13.63 1.30 -25.61
N ALA A 102 -13.71 1.59 -26.91
CA ALA A 102 -14.67 0.97 -27.79
C ALA A 102 -14.32 -0.50 -28.15
N VAL A 103 -15.38 -1.29 -28.19
CA VAL A 103 -15.50 -2.72 -28.52
C VAL A 103 -14.89 -3.27 -29.82
N ASP A 104 -14.16 -2.56 -30.69
CA ASP A 104 -14.17 -2.85 -32.14
C ASP A 104 -12.81 -3.06 -32.83
N GLU A 105 -12.85 -3.49 -34.10
CA GLU A 105 -11.68 -3.84 -34.91
C GLU A 105 -10.73 -2.66 -35.22
N SER A 106 -11.16 -1.40 -35.03
CA SER A 106 -10.27 -0.24 -35.14
C SER A 106 -9.45 0.00 -33.87
N VAL A 107 -9.86 -0.60 -32.76
CA VAL A 107 -9.23 -0.46 -31.44
C VAL A 107 -8.39 -1.69 -31.09
N GLY A 108 -8.86 -2.90 -31.45
CA GLY A 108 -8.21 -4.11 -31.01
C GLY A 108 -8.52 -5.38 -31.80
N THR A 109 -7.79 -6.43 -31.46
CA THR A 109 -7.88 -7.76 -32.07
C THR A 109 -8.75 -8.69 -31.22
N PHE A 110 -9.49 -9.60 -31.85
CA PHE A 110 -10.40 -10.55 -31.19
C PHE A 110 -9.82 -11.95 -31.11
N VAL A 111 -9.77 -12.50 -29.89
CA VAL A 111 -9.22 -13.83 -29.58
C VAL A 111 -10.30 -14.70 -28.95
N SER A 112 -10.46 -15.92 -29.45
CA SER A 112 -11.42 -16.90 -28.93
C SER A 112 -10.83 -18.32 -29.02
N PRO A 113 -11.05 -19.21 -28.04
CA PRO A 113 -10.57 -20.59 -28.13
C PRO A 113 -11.19 -21.36 -29.30
N GLN A 114 -12.33 -20.89 -29.83
CA GLN A 114 -13.01 -21.44 -31.00
C GLN A 114 -12.52 -20.81 -32.33
N GLY A 115 -11.60 -19.85 -32.27
CA GLY A 115 -11.01 -19.17 -33.41
C GLY A 115 -9.99 -20.01 -34.20
N ASN A 116 -9.30 -19.36 -35.13
CA ASN A 116 -8.21 -19.95 -35.93
C ASN A 116 -7.12 -18.91 -36.17
N ASP A 117 -5.85 -19.22 -35.91
CA ASP A 117 -4.73 -18.27 -36.05
C ASP A 117 -4.43 -17.82 -37.49
N SER A 118 -5.03 -18.47 -38.48
CA SER A 118 -5.03 -18.00 -39.87
C SER A 118 -6.04 -16.87 -40.13
N ASN A 119 -6.93 -16.60 -39.17
CA ASN A 119 -7.92 -15.54 -39.27
C ASN A 119 -7.29 -14.14 -39.09
N PRO A 120 -7.97 -13.08 -39.57
CA PRO A 120 -7.50 -11.70 -39.38
C PRO A 120 -7.62 -11.18 -37.94
N GLY A 121 -8.33 -11.88 -37.04
CA GLY A 121 -8.53 -11.43 -35.66
C GLY A 121 -9.64 -10.40 -35.51
N THR A 122 -10.71 -10.54 -36.31
CA THR A 122 -11.93 -9.70 -36.23
C THR A 122 -13.00 -10.40 -35.39
N ARG A 123 -14.08 -9.71 -34.96
CA ARG A 123 -15.17 -10.34 -34.20
C ARG A 123 -15.78 -11.55 -34.92
N ALA A 124 -15.91 -11.45 -36.25
CA ALA A 124 -16.50 -12.49 -37.10
C ALA A 124 -15.54 -13.65 -37.38
N LEU A 125 -14.23 -13.37 -37.39
CA LEU A 125 -13.16 -14.34 -37.63
C LEU A 125 -12.04 -14.09 -36.60
N PRO A 126 -12.22 -14.54 -35.34
CA PRO A 126 -11.24 -14.33 -34.28
C PRO A 126 -10.06 -15.30 -34.44
N VAL A 127 -8.89 -14.90 -33.95
CA VAL A 127 -7.74 -15.81 -33.83
C VAL A 127 -7.90 -16.73 -32.62
N GLN A 128 -7.17 -17.84 -32.63
CA GLN A 128 -7.31 -18.86 -31.59
C GLN A 128 -6.46 -18.54 -30.36
N THR A 129 -5.23 -18.06 -30.58
CA THR A 129 -4.23 -17.87 -29.53
C THR A 129 -4.08 -16.41 -29.14
N LEU A 130 -3.76 -16.18 -27.87
CA LEU A 130 -3.45 -14.85 -27.35
C LEU A 130 -2.21 -14.29 -28.01
N ARG A 131 -1.16 -15.12 -28.19
CA ARG A 131 0.06 -14.71 -28.88
C ARG A 131 -0.26 -14.14 -30.26
N ARG A 132 -1.09 -14.82 -31.06
CA ARG A 132 -1.45 -14.34 -32.39
C ARG A 132 -2.27 -13.05 -32.34
N GLY A 133 -3.16 -12.91 -31.36
CA GLY A 133 -3.94 -11.69 -31.16
C GLY A 133 -3.07 -10.47 -30.87
N ILE A 134 -2.09 -10.65 -29.98
CA ILE A 134 -1.11 -9.62 -29.62
C ILE A 134 -0.25 -9.25 -30.82
N GLU A 135 0.30 -10.22 -31.56
CA GLU A 135 1.11 -9.96 -32.76
C GLU A 135 0.36 -9.10 -33.79
N ILE A 136 -0.92 -9.40 -34.02
CA ILE A 136 -1.75 -8.64 -34.95
C ILE A 136 -1.99 -7.22 -34.42
N ALA A 137 -2.32 -7.07 -33.13
CA ALA A 137 -2.55 -5.76 -32.52
C ALA A 137 -1.31 -4.87 -32.61
N GLU A 138 -0.15 -5.38 -32.20
CA GLU A 138 1.13 -4.67 -32.24
C GLU A 138 1.52 -4.28 -33.67
N SER A 139 1.39 -5.21 -34.63
CA SER A 139 1.75 -4.95 -36.04
C SER A 139 0.87 -3.90 -36.71
N ASN A 140 -0.37 -3.76 -36.27
CA ASN A 140 -1.33 -2.78 -36.79
C ASN A 140 -1.43 -1.53 -35.90
N GLN A 141 -0.60 -1.42 -34.86
CA GLN A 141 -0.61 -0.31 -33.90
C GLN A 141 -1.98 -0.12 -33.24
N LEU A 142 -2.67 -1.24 -33.00
CA LEU A 142 -3.91 -1.27 -32.24
C LEU A 142 -3.62 -1.19 -30.75
N TYR A 143 -4.61 -0.78 -29.99
CA TYR A 143 -4.50 -0.55 -28.56
C TYR A 143 -4.68 -1.82 -27.73
N ALA A 144 -5.59 -2.71 -28.17
CA ALA A 144 -6.11 -3.78 -27.33
C ALA A 144 -6.15 -5.16 -27.98
N VAL A 145 -6.28 -6.17 -27.12
CA VAL A 145 -6.75 -7.51 -27.44
C VAL A 145 -7.98 -7.83 -26.61
N PHE A 146 -9.10 -8.14 -27.27
CA PHE A 146 -10.36 -8.53 -26.64
C PHE A 146 -10.50 -10.06 -26.65
N VAL A 147 -10.70 -10.65 -25.48
CA VAL A 147 -10.49 -12.08 -25.26
C VAL A 147 -11.76 -12.74 -24.74
N ALA A 148 -12.30 -13.67 -25.52
CA ALA A 148 -13.46 -14.45 -25.13
C ALA A 148 -13.17 -15.33 -23.90
N GLY A 149 -14.22 -15.66 -23.16
CA GLY A 149 -14.16 -16.61 -22.05
C GLY A 149 -13.62 -17.95 -22.51
N GLY A 150 -12.67 -18.49 -21.74
CA GLY A 150 -11.91 -19.67 -22.13
C GLY A 150 -10.59 -19.83 -21.38
N TYR A 151 -9.91 -20.94 -21.68
CA TYR A 151 -8.62 -21.28 -21.09
C TYR A 151 -7.52 -21.26 -22.17
N TYR A 152 -6.46 -20.51 -21.91
CA TYR A 152 -5.34 -20.27 -22.81
C TYR A 152 -4.04 -20.75 -22.17
N ALA A 153 -3.47 -21.84 -22.67
CA ALA A 153 -2.20 -22.38 -22.17
C ALA A 153 -1.03 -21.82 -22.98
N GLU A 154 -0.58 -20.62 -22.64
CA GLU A 154 0.43 -19.87 -23.40
C GLU A 154 1.34 -19.06 -22.48
N ASP A 155 2.59 -18.87 -22.90
CA ASP A 155 3.45 -17.79 -22.41
C ASP A 155 3.39 -16.68 -23.46
N VAL A 156 2.97 -15.47 -23.07
CA VAL A 156 2.85 -14.30 -23.96
C VAL A 156 3.67 -13.12 -23.46
N SER A 157 4.18 -12.33 -24.40
CA SER A 157 4.73 -11.01 -24.15
C SER A 157 3.80 -9.99 -24.79
N THR A 158 3.52 -8.88 -24.13
CA THR A 158 2.58 -7.87 -24.65
C THR A 158 3.05 -6.45 -24.42
N SER A 159 2.90 -5.61 -25.44
CA SER A 159 3.01 -4.14 -25.37
C SER A 159 1.68 -3.42 -25.54
N VAL A 160 0.58 -4.18 -25.63
CA VAL A 160 -0.80 -3.70 -25.81
C VAL A 160 -1.69 -4.18 -24.65
N SER A 161 -2.81 -3.52 -24.43
CA SER A 161 -3.74 -3.90 -23.36
C SER A 161 -4.49 -5.19 -23.69
N ILE A 162 -4.87 -5.96 -22.67
CA ILE A 162 -5.58 -7.23 -22.84
C ILE A 162 -6.80 -7.24 -21.93
N PHE A 163 -7.97 -7.47 -22.52
CA PHE A 163 -9.25 -7.42 -21.81
C PHE A 163 -9.99 -8.74 -21.97
N GLY A 164 -10.29 -9.37 -20.83
CA GLY A 164 -11.03 -10.64 -20.75
C GLY A 164 -12.51 -10.40 -20.46
N GLY A 165 -13.26 -11.49 -20.35
CA GLY A 165 -14.66 -11.42 -19.95
C GLY A 165 -15.68 -11.37 -21.09
N TYR A 166 -15.32 -11.72 -22.32
CA TYR A 166 -16.24 -11.62 -23.46
C TYR A 166 -16.95 -12.94 -23.78
N ASP A 167 -18.24 -12.89 -24.15
CA ASP A 167 -18.93 -14.05 -24.71
C ASP A 167 -18.30 -14.45 -26.07
N PRO A 168 -17.97 -15.73 -26.29
CA PRO A 168 -17.32 -16.18 -27.53
C PRO A 168 -18.17 -16.07 -28.80
N ASN A 169 -19.49 -15.86 -28.68
CA ASN A 169 -20.41 -15.74 -29.80
C ASN A 169 -20.94 -14.31 -29.97
N THR A 170 -21.27 -13.63 -28.88
CA THR A 170 -21.90 -12.30 -28.94
C THR A 170 -20.92 -11.15 -28.73
N TRP A 171 -19.75 -11.40 -28.14
CA TRP A 171 -18.80 -10.38 -27.68
C TRP A 171 -19.41 -9.39 -26.66
N GLU A 172 -20.50 -9.77 -26.01
CA GLU A 172 -20.98 -9.07 -24.82
C GLU A 172 -20.01 -9.31 -23.66
N ARG A 173 -19.68 -8.26 -22.90
CA ARG A 173 -18.71 -8.35 -21.83
C ARG A 173 -19.38 -8.52 -20.47
N ASN A 174 -18.99 -9.57 -19.77
CA ASN A 174 -19.29 -9.82 -18.37
C ASN A 174 -18.21 -10.72 -17.77
N ALA A 175 -17.22 -10.13 -17.10
CA ALA A 175 -16.06 -10.84 -16.56
C ALA A 175 -16.41 -11.87 -15.47
N LEU A 176 -17.58 -11.76 -14.84
CA LEU A 176 -18.05 -12.74 -13.85
C LEU A 176 -18.69 -13.98 -14.49
N VAL A 177 -19.22 -13.86 -15.71
CA VAL A 177 -19.90 -14.95 -16.43
C VAL A 177 -18.95 -15.62 -17.42
N HIS A 178 -18.18 -14.83 -18.15
CA HIS A 178 -17.29 -15.30 -19.21
C HIS A 178 -15.84 -15.34 -18.72
N LEU A 179 -15.55 -16.26 -17.80
CA LEU A 179 -14.21 -16.38 -17.21
C LEU A 179 -13.14 -16.60 -18.29
N THR A 180 -12.13 -15.73 -18.28
CA THR A 180 -10.96 -15.82 -19.14
C THR A 180 -9.74 -16.16 -18.29
N ALA A 181 -9.08 -17.27 -18.59
CA ALA A 181 -7.90 -17.73 -17.85
C ALA A 181 -6.72 -17.97 -18.80
N ILE A 182 -5.53 -17.47 -18.43
CA ILE A 182 -4.26 -17.81 -19.06
C ILE A 182 -3.38 -18.55 -18.06
N ALA A 183 -2.75 -19.64 -18.50
CA ALA A 183 -1.87 -20.44 -17.66
C ALA A 183 -0.51 -20.63 -18.31
N ALA A 184 0.56 -20.39 -17.54
CA ALA A 184 1.93 -20.52 -18.01
C ALA A 184 2.29 -21.99 -18.22
N PRO A 185 2.55 -22.46 -19.46
CA PRO A 185 3.09 -23.79 -19.68
C PRO A 185 4.55 -23.93 -19.20
N SER A 186 5.30 -22.82 -19.05
CA SER A 186 6.71 -22.88 -18.64
C SER A 186 7.05 -22.00 -17.44
N ASP A 187 6.95 -20.67 -17.55
CA ASP A 187 7.44 -19.74 -16.52
C ASP A 187 6.44 -18.61 -16.25
N ALA A 188 6.28 -17.68 -17.21
CA ALA A 188 5.37 -16.55 -17.08
C ALA A 188 4.27 -16.62 -18.14
N ALA A 189 3.02 -16.65 -17.67
CA ALA A 189 1.85 -16.58 -18.54
C ALA A 189 1.83 -15.25 -19.29
N ILE A 190 2.09 -14.14 -18.57
CA ILE A 190 2.13 -12.79 -19.13
C ILE A 190 3.45 -12.10 -18.76
N HIS A 191 4.15 -11.62 -19.79
CA HIS A 191 5.23 -10.66 -19.67
C HIS A 191 4.82 -9.31 -20.27
N VAL A 192 4.81 -8.26 -19.45
CA VAL A 192 4.63 -6.89 -19.96
C VAL A 192 5.96 -6.42 -20.55
N ALA A 193 5.94 -6.02 -21.81
CA ALA A 193 7.13 -5.61 -22.54
C ALA A 193 7.69 -4.27 -22.02
N SER A 194 9.01 -4.16 -21.99
CA SER A 194 9.74 -2.95 -21.58
C SER A 194 9.32 -1.71 -22.36
N GLY A 195 9.18 -0.59 -21.67
CA GLY A 195 8.74 0.70 -22.20
C GLY A 195 7.24 0.80 -22.48
N SER A 196 6.46 -0.25 -22.19
CA SER A 196 5.03 -0.28 -22.47
C SER A 196 4.20 0.30 -21.31
N LYS A 197 3.04 0.84 -21.67
CA LYS A 197 1.94 1.13 -20.75
C LYS A 197 0.77 0.23 -21.13
N VAL A 198 0.34 -0.69 -20.27
CA VAL A 198 -0.73 -1.66 -20.60
C VAL A 198 -1.73 -1.83 -19.47
N ALA A 199 -2.96 -2.19 -19.83
CA ALA A 199 -3.99 -2.59 -18.89
C ALA A 199 -4.34 -4.07 -19.08
N LEU A 200 -4.50 -4.78 -17.97
CA LEU A 200 -5.04 -6.13 -17.92
C LEU A 200 -6.30 -6.11 -17.06
N GLN A 201 -7.44 -6.51 -17.62
CA GLN A 201 -8.72 -6.48 -16.90
C GLN A 201 -9.56 -7.74 -17.12
N GLY A 202 -10.12 -8.29 -16.04
CA GLY A 202 -11.05 -9.42 -16.11
C GLY A 202 -10.40 -10.76 -16.48
N PHE A 203 -9.24 -11.05 -15.90
CA PHE A 203 -8.44 -12.25 -16.18
C PHE A 203 -8.14 -13.06 -14.93
N GLU A 204 -7.99 -14.37 -15.12
CA GLU A 204 -7.21 -15.23 -14.23
C GLU A 204 -5.85 -15.55 -14.86
N VAL A 205 -4.75 -15.32 -14.15
CA VAL A 205 -3.38 -15.56 -14.59
C VAL A 205 -2.75 -16.62 -13.69
N GLN A 206 -2.44 -17.80 -14.23
CA GLN A 206 -1.97 -18.95 -13.48
C GLN A 206 -0.50 -19.27 -13.79
N GLY A 207 0.29 -19.49 -12.74
CA GLY A 207 1.70 -19.82 -12.84
C GLY A 207 1.94 -21.30 -13.14
N SER A 208 3.12 -21.58 -13.68
CA SER A 208 3.53 -22.94 -14.03
C SER A 208 3.77 -23.80 -12.80
N SER A 209 3.34 -25.06 -12.85
CA SER A 209 3.67 -26.05 -11.81
C SER A 209 5.06 -26.69 -12.00
N ALA A 210 5.81 -26.30 -13.02
CA ALA A 210 7.08 -26.90 -13.41
C ALA A 210 8.13 -25.83 -13.76
N ALA A 211 8.12 -24.70 -13.05
CA ALA A 211 9.07 -23.63 -13.29
C ALA A 211 10.51 -24.09 -13.06
N THR A 212 11.40 -23.76 -14.00
CA THR A 212 12.83 -24.12 -13.97
C THR A 212 13.75 -22.93 -13.69
N SER A 213 13.19 -21.72 -13.61
CA SER A 213 13.91 -20.49 -13.26
C SER A 213 14.20 -20.43 -11.75
N LEU A 214 15.25 -19.70 -11.35
CA LEU A 214 15.50 -19.39 -9.94
C LEU A 214 14.42 -18.50 -9.34
N VAL A 215 13.80 -17.62 -10.14
CA VAL A 215 12.65 -16.82 -9.74
C VAL A 215 11.56 -17.01 -10.79
N SER A 216 10.39 -17.48 -10.37
CA SER A 216 9.25 -17.67 -11.26
C SER A 216 8.09 -16.77 -10.87
N SER A 217 7.36 -16.30 -11.87
CA SER A 217 6.16 -15.51 -11.67
C SER A 217 5.23 -15.61 -12.88
N PRO A 218 3.92 -15.87 -12.68
CA PRO A 218 2.95 -15.88 -13.78
C PRO A 218 2.82 -14.53 -14.48
N LEU A 219 3.04 -13.43 -13.77
CA LEU A 219 2.92 -12.07 -14.29
C LEU A 219 4.19 -11.29 -13.96
N ARG A 220 4.92 -10.89 -15.00
CA ARG A 220 6.16 -10.11 -14.83
C ARG A 220 6.26 -8.89 -15.72
N ALA A 221 6.84 -7.83 -15.19
CA ALA A 221 7.08 -6.57 -15.91
C ALA A 221 8.49 -6.05 -15.61
N THR A 222 9.13 -5.46 -16.63
CA THR A 222 10.43 -4.81 -16.51
C THR A 222 10.39 -3.48 -17.26
N ASP A 223 10.77 -2.37 -16.62
CA ASP A 223 10.75 -1.02 -17.20
C ASP A 223 9.40 -0.63 -17.84
N ALA A 224 8.28 -0.98 -17.20
CA ALA A 224 6.94 -0.78 -17.75
C ALA A 224 5.99 -0.11 -16.75
N THR A 225 4.84 0.36 -17.23
CA THR A 225 3.70 0.73 -16.37
C THR A 225 2.53 -0.18 -16.72
N PHE A 226 1.87 -0.74 -15.71
CA PHE A 226 0.73 -1.60 -15.96
C PHE A 226 -0.35 -1.49 -14.89
N VAL A 227 -1.60 -1.56 -15.35
CA VAL A 227 -2.79 -1.59 -14.50
C VAL A 227 -3.38 -2.99 -14.52
N LEU A 228 -3.57 -3.59 -13.35
CA LEU A 228 -4.32 -4.82 -13.15
C LEU A 228 -5.64 -4.46 -12.49
N HIS A 229 -6.76 -4.66 -13.18
CA HIS A 229 -8.07 -4.35 -12.63
C HIS A 229 -9.00 -5.56 -12.69
N SER A 230 -9.52 -6.01 -11.54
CA SER A 230 -10.32 -7.25 -11.48
C SER A 230 -9.58 -8.45 -12.07
N VAL A 231 -8.31 -8.59 -11.71
CA VAL A 231 -7.45 -9.70 -12.12
C VAL A 231 -7.21 -10.62 -10.93
N ARG A 232 -7.27 -11.93 -11.16
CA ARG A 232 -6.82 -12.94 -10.22
C ARG A 232 -5.47 -13.50 -10.67
N VAL A 233 -4.44 -13.35 -9.86
CA VAL A 233 -3.11 -13.92 -10.12
C VAL A 233 -2.87 -15.08 -9.17
N SER A 234 -2.51 -16.25 -9.69
CA SER A 234 -2.18 -17.44 -8.90
C SER A 234 -0.77 -17.89 -9.21
N GLY A 235 0.15 -17.76 -8.24
CA GLY A 235 1.53 -18.21 -8.38
C GLY A 235 1.64 -19.73 -8.64
N GLY A 236 2.70 -20.12 -9.34
CA GLY A 236 2.98 -21.51 -9.69
C GLY A 236 3.73 -22.27 -8.59
N SER A 237 4.46 -23.34 -8.98
CA SER A 237 5.37 -24.05 -8.08
C SER A 237 6.78 -24.11 -8.65
N ASN A 238 7.77 -23.73 -7.84
CA ASN A 238 9.18 -23.80 -8.18
C ASN A 238 9.87 -24.85 -7.32
N GLN A 239 10.38 -25.91 -7.95
CA GLN A 239 11.04 -27.04 -7.31
C GLN A 239 12.58 -26.95 -7.41
N THR A 240 13.10 -25.83 -7.89
CA THR A 240 14.53 -25.58 -8.00
C THR A 240 15.13 -25.34 -6.62
N LEU A 241 16.27 -25.97 -6.30
CA LEU A 241 16.97 -25.71 -5.05
C LEU A 241 17.39 -24.23 -4.98
N GLY A 242 16.95 -23.53 -3.93
CA GLY A 242 17.15 -22.09 -3.81
C GLY A 242 16.17 -21.25 -4.64
N GLY A 243 15.15 -21.88 -5.22
CA GLY A 243 14.15 -21.22 -6.06
C GLY A 243 13.13 -20.40 -5.26
N GLU A 244 12.66 -19.34 -5.87
CA GLU A 244 11.65 -18.41 -5.36
C GLU A 244 10.45 -18.33 -6.31
N VAL A 245 9.29 -17.98 -5.76
CA VAL A 245 8.07 -17.68 -6.54
C VAL A 245 7.45 -16.37 -6.08
N ALA A 246 7.10 -15.51 -7.02
CA ALA A 246 6.25 -14.35 -6.80
C ALA A 246 4.95 -14.49 -7.60
N GLY A 247 3.80 -14.11 -7.05
CA GLY A 247 2.57 -13.95 -7.83
C GLY A 247 2.75 -12.90 -8.92
N ILE A 248 3.23 -11.72 -8.55
CA ILE A 248 3.64 -10.66 -9.47
C ILE A 248 5.11 -10.31 -9.24
N LEU A 249 5.89 -10.26 -10.32
CA LEU A 249 7.28 -9.80 -10.30
C LEU A 249 7.43 -8.51 -11.11
N GLN A 250 7.73 -7.42 -10.42
CA GLN A 250 7.88 -6.09 -11.01
C GLN A 250 9.33 -5.63 -10.85
N ASP A 251 9.97 -5.22 -11.95
CA ASP A 251 11.31 -4.63 -11.94
C ASP A 251 11.33 -3.27 -12.64
N ASN A 252 11.81 -2.25 -11.96
CA ASN A 252 11.80 -0.84 -12.37
C ASN A 252 10.51 -0.41 -13.07
N SER A 253 9.37 -0.84 -12.54
CA SER A 253 8.07 -0.69 -13.18
C SER A 253 7.07 -0.05 -12.22
N ASN A 254 5.97 0.50 -12.74
CA ASN A 254 4.83 0.96 -11.94
C ASN A 254 3.69 -0.03 -12.11
N ALA A 255 3.27 -0.67 -11.02
CA ALA A 255 2.19 -1.64 -10.97
C ALA A 255 1.02 -1.07 -10.18
N PHE A 256 -0.12 -0.86 -10.83
CA PHE A 256 -1.37 -0.45 -10.19
C PHE A 256 -2.30 -1.66 -10.09
N ILE A 257 -2.49 -2.18 -8.89
CA ILE A 257 -3.22 -3.42 -8.62
C ILE A 257 -4.54 -3.04 -7.95
N ILE A 258 -5.62 -3.09 -8.73
CA ILE A 258 -6.92 -2.52 -8.39
C ILE A 258 -7.97 -3.62 -8.37
N LYS A 259 -8.75 -3.73 -7.29
CA LYS A 259 -9.84 -4.72 -7.13
C LYS A 259 -9.40 -6.14 -7.55
N SER A 260 -8.16 -6.51 -7.22
CA SER A 260 -7.49 -7.70 -7.73
C SER A 260 -7.05 -8.62 -6.60
N ASP A 261 -7.00 -9.92 -6.88
CA ASP A 261 -6.58 -10.93 -5.93
C ASP A 261 -5.25 -11.54 -6.36
N VAL A 262 -4.23 -11.44 -5.52
CA VAL A 262 -2.89 -11.98 -5.79
C VAL A 262 -2.59 -13.11 -4.80
N TYR A 263 -2.40 -14.30 -5.34
CA TYR A 263 -1.99 -15.48 -4.60
C TYR A 263 -0.53 -15.81 -4.91
N SER A 264 0.27 -16.02 -3.87
CA SER A 264 1.62 -16.54 -4.04
C SER A 264 1.60 -17.97 -4.60
N GLY A 265 2.76 -18.43 -5.04
CA GLY A 265 2.99 -19.85 -5.34
C GLY A 265 3.66 -20.60 -4.20
N THR A 266 4.28 -21.73 -4.53
CA THR A 266 5.03 -22.60 -3.60
C THR A 266 6.49 -22.72 -4.03
N ALA A 267 7.43 -22.50 -3.11
CA ALA A 267 8.87 -22.61 -3.35
C ALA A 267 9.62 -22.91 -2.04
N ASP A 268 10.86 -23.40 -2.15
CA ASP A 268 11.69 -23.78 -0.99
C ASP A 268 12.42 -22.57 -0.36
N ALA A 269 12.90 -21.60 -1.15
CA ALA A 269 13.67 -20.48 -0.61
C ALA A 269 12.79 -19.29 -0.22
N GLY A 270 11.93 -18.84 -1.13
CA GLY A 270 11.18 -17.61 -0.98
C GLY A 270 9.82 -17.67 -1.68
N THR A 271 8.78 -17.26 -0.97
CA THR A 271 7.44 -17.11 -1.56
C THR A 271 6.95 -15.69 -1.35
N PHE A 272 6.45 -15.07 -2.42
CA PHE A 272 6.00 -13.68 -2.42
C PHE A 272 4.64 -13.56 -3.12
N GLY A 273 3.73 -12.74 -2.58
CA GLY A 273 2.54 -12.35 -3.33
C GLY A 273 2.95 -11.39 -4.46
N VAL A 274 3.50 -10.24 -4.07
CA VAL A 274 4.11 -9.26 -4.98
C VAL A 274 5.56 -9.02 -4.57
N ARG A 275 6.47 -9.04 -5.54
CA ARG A 275 7.87 -8.64 -5.38
C ARG A 275 8.18 -7.51 -6.34
N ALA A 276 8.56 -6.35 -5.81
CA ALA A 276 8.82 -5.15 -6.56
C ALA A 276 10.22 -4.62 -6.30
N SER A 277 11.01 -4.41 -7.35
CA SER A 277 12.31 -3.75 -7.33
C SER A 277 12.23 -2.43 -8.07
N GLN A 278 12.51 -1.31 -7.39
CA GLN A 278 12.35 0.04 -7.94
C GLN A 278 10.93 0.33 -8.49
N GLY A 279 10.63 1.58 -8.82
CA GLY A 279 9.28 1.99 -9.24
C GLY A 279 8.24 1.89 -8.12
N TRP A 280 6.97 1.74 -8.48
CA TRP A 280 5.85 1.84 -7.54
C TRP A 280 4.91 0.63 -7.62
N ALA A 281 4.74 -0.07 -6.50
CA ALA A 281 3.67 -1.05 -6.31
C ALA A 281 2.50 -0.40 -5.54
N TYR A 282 1.40 -0.13 -6.24
CA TYR A 282 0.19 0.48 -5.70
C TYR A 282 -0.94 -0.55 -5.63
N PHE A 283 -1.65 -0.60 -4.52
CA PHE A 283 -2.77 -1.50 -4.28
C PHE A 283 -3.99 -0.71 -3.84
N GLU A 284 -5.13 -0.94 -4.49
CA GLU A 284 -6.43 -0.38 -4.11
C GLU A 284 -7.49 -1.49 -4.12
N GLU A 285 -8.26 -1.58 -3.03
CA GLU A 285 -9.36 -2.55 -2.89
C GLU A 285 -8.96 -4.00 -3.25
N SER A 286 -7.71 -4.35 -3.00
CA SER A 286 -7.10 -5.59 -3.47
C SER A 286 -6.72 -6.51 -2.32
N SER A 287 -6.58 -7.80 -2.62
CA SER A 287 -6.12 -8.80 -1.67
C SER A 287 -4.81 -9.42 -2.12
N VAL A 288 -3.87 -9.56 -1.19
CA VAL A 288 -2.64 -10.33 -1.38
C VAL A 288 -2.61 -11.41 -0.31
N SER A 289 -2.75 -12.66 -0.72
CA SER A 289 -2.81 -13.82 0.17
C SER A 289 -1.78 -14.87 -0.24
N MET A 290 -1.24 -15.60 0.72
CA MET A 290 -0.22 -16.61 0.46
C MET A 290 -0.77 -18.03 0.51
N SER A 291 -0.30 -18.89 -0.40
CA SER A 291 -0.66 -20.31 -0.45
C SER A 291 0.02 -21.10 0.67
N GLN A 292 -0.69 -22.04 1.30
CA GLN A 292 -0.30 -22.69 2.57
C GLN A 292 0.82 -23.74 2.49
N VAL A 293 1.50 -23.93 1.35
CA VAL A 293 2.04 -25.26 1.01
C VAL A 293 3.51 -25.28 0.58
N ALA A 294 4.42 -24.86 1.46
CA ALA A 294 5.79 -25.40 1.64
C ALA A 294 6.51 -24.56 2.71
N PRO A 295 7.38 -25.12 3.57
CA PRO A 295 8.14 -24.34 4.54
C PRO A 295 9.27 -23.58 3.82
N ALA A 296 8.92 -22.46 3.19
CA ALA A 296 9.92 -21.54 2.66
C ALA A 296 10.81 -20.99 3.80
N MET A 297 12.05 -20.64 3.51
CA MET A 297 12.88 -19.92 4.49
C MET A 297 12.30 -18.53 4.79
N ARG A 298 11.82 -17.83 3.75
CA ARG A 298 11.23 -16.49 3.84
C ARG A 298 9.90 -16.43 3.09
N SER A 299 8.94 -15.71 3.65
CA SER A 299 7.71 -15.34 2.94
C SER A 299 7.34 -13.88 3.20
N ALA A 300 6.78 -13.22 2.19
CA ALA A 300 6.14 -11.92 2.34
C ALA A 300 4.91 -11.81 1.44
N GLY A 301 3.79 -11.27 1.95
CA GLY A 301 2.69 -10.89 1.07
C GLY A 301 3.17 -9.89 0.02
N VAL A 302 3.80 -8.80 0.46
CA VAL A 302 4.48 -7.82 -0.40
C VAL A 302 5.94 -7.67 0.02
N LEU A 303 6.86 -7.84 -0.94
CA LEU A 303 8.28 -7.54 -0.81
C LEU A 303 8.61 -6.31 -1.67
N LEU A 304 9.06 -5.25 -1.03
CA LEU A 304 9.60 -4.05 -1.67
C LEU A 304 11.12 -4.07 -1.52
N GLU A 305 11.82 -4.34 -2.61
CA GLU A 305 13.28 -4.33 -2.69
C GLU A 305 13.82 -2.89 -2.72
N PRO A 306 15.15 -2.69 -2.61
CA PRO A 306 15.70 -1.37 -2.48
C PRO A 306 15.28 -0.39 -3.59
N GLY A 307 14.76 0.77 -3.18
CA GLY A 307 14.31 1.83 -4.08
C GLY A 307 12.86 1.72 -4.55
N ALA A 308 12.14 0.64 -4.21
CA ALA A 308 10.71 0.53 -4.50
C ALA A 308 9.85 1.40 -3.57
N ARG A 309 8.79 2.01 -4.11
CA ARG A 309 7.70 2.64 -3.37
C ARG A 309 6.53 1.65 -3.27
N GLY A 310 5.91 1.54 -2.11
CA GLY A 310 4.68 0.79 -1.92
C GLY A 310 3.57 1.64 -1.35
N THR A 311 2.37 1.50 -1.90
CA THR A 311 1.15 2.10 -1.34
C THR A 311 0.07 1.03 -1.27
N VAL A 312 -0.41 0.73 -0.07
CA VAL A 312 -1.47 -0.27 0.17
C VAL A 312 -2.69 0.47 0.72
N TRP A 313 -3.71 0.65 -0.10
CA TRP A 313 -4.91 1.39 0.25
C TRP A 313 -6.17 0.51 0.19
N ARG A 314 -6.99 0.54 1.24
CA ARG A 314 -8.23 -0.27 1.35
C ARG A 314 -8.04 -1.74 1.00
N SER A 315 -6.88 -2.28 1.32
CA SER A 315 -6.43 -3.58 0.84
C SER A 315 -6.09 -4.50 2.00
N SER A 316 -6.07 -5.80 1.74
CA SER A 316 -5.66 -6.81 2.72
C SER A 316 -4.39 -7.52 2.26
N VAL A 317 -3.36 -7.55 3.09
CA VAL A 317 -2.10 -8.26 2.82
C VAL A 317 -1.85 -9.28 3.93
N THR A 318 -1.70 -10.55 3.57
CA THR A 318 -1.43 -11.63 4.51
C THR A 318 -0.17 -12.40 4.12
N GLY A 319 0.76 -12.53 5.08
CA GLY A 319 1.98 -13.32 4.92
C GLY A 319 1.72 -14.83 4.90
N GLY A 320 2.73 -15.59 4.46
CA GLY A 320 2.66 -17.03 4.25
C GLY A 320 3.24 -17.86 5.39
N ARG A 321 3.33 -19.16 5.16
CA ARG A 321 3.93 -20.10 6.11
C ARG A 321 5.42 -20.29 5.79
N ALA A 322 6.32 -19.83 6.65
CA ALA A 322 7.77 -19.85 6.43
C ALA A 322 8.56 -19.87 7.74
N GLN A 323 9.90 -20.01 7.73
CA GLN A 323 10.69 -19.75 8.96
C GLN A 323 10.54 -18.30 9.40
N THR A 324 10.63 -17.37 8.46
CA THR A 324 10.33 -15.95 8.67
C THR A 324 9.18 -15.51 7.76
N SER A 325 8.11 -14.99 8.34
CA SER A 325 6.92 -14.55 7.62
C SER A 325 6.63 -13.08 7.82
N TYR A 326 6.40 -12.37 6.71
CA TYR A 326 6.02 -10.97 6.67
C TYR A 326 4.66 -10.77 6.01
N GLY A 327 3.86 -9.82 6.49
CA GLY A 327 2.78 -9.26 5.68
C GLY A 327 3.39 -8.40 4.57
N ILE A 328 4.03 -7.31 4.97
CA ILE A 328 4.80 -6.41 4.11
C ILE A 328 6.24 -6.35 4.59
N LEU A 329 7.18 -6.35 3.64
CA LEU A 329 8.60 -6.25 3.91
C LEU A 329 9.24 -5.25 2.97
N THR A 330 9.82 -4.19 3.52
CA THR A 330 10.52 -3.14 2.79
C THR A 330 12.00 -3.20 3.11
N GLU A 331 12.81 -3.39 2.07
CA GLU A 331 14.26 -3.34 2.13
C GLU A 331 14.76 -1.91 1.86
N SER A 332 16.04 -1.67 2.16
CA SER A 332 16.69 -0.35 2.23
C SER A 332 16.16 0.71 1.26
N SER A 333 15.98 1.96 1.70
CA SER A 333 15.61 3.13 0.89
C SER A 333 14.19 3.20 0.30
N GLY A 334 13.36 2.17 0.47
CA GLY A 334 11.96 2.23 0.06
C GLY A 334 11.11 3.27 0.82
N LYS A 335 9.93 3.58 0.29
CA LYS A 335 8.85 4.31 0.96
C LYS A 335 7.63 3.41 1.05
N LEU A 336 6.88 3.50 2.15
CA LEU A 336 5.71 2.66 2.37
C LEU A 336 4.56 3.48 2.96
N ASP A 337 3.43 3.51 2.26
CA ASP A 337 2.18 4.04 2.78
C ASP A 337 1.17 2.88 2.91
N VAL A 338 0.60 2.69 4.09
CA VAL A 338 -0.47 1.72 4.34
C VAL A 338 -1.65 2.47 4.92
N LEU A 339 -2.74 2.52 4.16
CA LEU A 339 -3.88 3.41 4.36
C LEU A 339 -5.16 2.56 4.40
N GLU A 340 -6.00 2.71 5.42
CA GLU A 340 -7.31 2.04 5.49
C GLU A 340 -7.24 0.51 5.26
N SER A 341 -6.14 -0.14 5.68
CA SER A 341 -5.79 -1.49 5.24
C SER A 341 -5.61 -2.47 6.39
N LEU A 342 -5.66 -3.76 6.07
CA LEU A 342 -5.36 -4.85 6.99
C LEU A 342 -4.06 -5.54 6.56
N VAL A 343 -3.08 -5.59 7.45
CA VAL A 343 -1.83 -6.30 7.22
C VAL A 343 -1.60 -7.33 8.32
N GLN A 344 -1.44 -8.57 7.92
CA GLN A 344 -1.22 -9.69 8.83
C GLN A 344 0.04 -10.46 8.43
N SER A 345 0.89 -10.80 9.39
CA SER A 345 1.95 -11.78 9.13
C SER A 345 1.36 -13.17 8.97
N GLY A 346 2.05 -14.07 8.30
CA GLY A 346 1.67 -15.48 8.31
C GLY A 346 2.17 -16.21 9.56
N THR A 347 2.43 -17.52 9.40
CA THR A 347 2.82 -18.42 10.50
C THR A 347 4.27 -18.89 10.34
N SER A 348 4.94 -19.10 11.48
CA SER A 348 6.30 -19.63 11.46
C SER A 348 6.36 -21.16 11.52
N THR A 349 7.26 -21.79 10.76
CA THR A 349 7.47 -23.26 10.73
C THR A 349 8.73 -23.76 11.42
N GLY A 350 9.64 -22.88 11.84
CA GLY A 350 10.94 -23.26 12.39
C GLY A 350 10.88 -23.67 13.86
N ALA A 351 11.75 -24.61 14.26
CA ALA A 351 12.18 -24.76 15.65
C ALA A 351 13.47 -23.94 15.84
N TRP A 352 13.76 -23.43 17.05
CA TRP A 352 15.06 -22.81 17.30
C TRP A 352 16.19 -23.79 16.96
N THR A 353 16.97 -23.45 15.95
CA THR A 353 18.29 -24.01 15.74
C THR A 353 19.29 -22.88 16.03
N GLU A 354 20.37 -23.18 16.75
CA GLU A 354 21.36 -22.20 17.23
C GLU A 354 22.11 -21.43 16.11
N VAL A 355 21.78 -21.69 14.84
CA VAL A 355 22.65 -21.37 13.69
C VAL A 355 21.97 -20.47 12.65
N GLU A 356 20.65 -20.27 12.66
CA GLU A 356 19.95 -19.50 11.63
C GLU A 356 18.75 -18.75 12.23
N TYR A 357 18.48 -17.53 11.75
CA TYR A 357 17.58 -16.53 12.35
C TYR A 357 16.35 -17.08 13.10
N PRO A 358 16.00 -16.49 14.27
CA PRO A 358 14.89 -16.98 15.06
C PRO A 358 13.60 -17.01 14.22
N PRO A 359 12.80 -18.07 14.32
CA PRO A 359 11.52 -18.15 13.63
C PRO A 359 10.64 -16.93 13.99
N SER A 360 10.25 -16.14 12.98
CA SER A 360 9.76 -14.77 13.15
C SER A 360 8.47 -14.49 12.36
N CYS A 361 7.55 -13.75 12.97
CA CYS A 361 6.26 -13.36 12.41
C CYS A 361 6.09 -11.85 12.56
N VAL A 362 6.11 -11.13 11.45
CA VAL A 362 6.12 -9.65 11.45
C VAL A 362 5.08 -9.11 10.48
N ALA A 363 4.11 -8.30 10.91
CA ALA A 363 3.10 -7.80 9.97
C ALA A 363 3.74 -6.82 8.97
N VAL A 364 4.51 -5.85 9.46
CA VAL A 364 5.30 -4.92 8.64
C VAL A 364 6.75 -4.88 9.11
N GLY A 365 7.68 -5.33 8.26
CA GLY A 365 9.10 -5.12 8.43
C GLY A 365 9.58 -3.99 7.52
N PHE A 366 10.04 -2.87 8.07
CA PHE A 366 10.38 -1.68 7.29
C PHE A 366 11.84 -1.27 7.51
N SER A 367 12.61 -1.13 6.43
CA SER A 367 13.98 -0.62 6.44
C SER A 367 14.19 0.56 5.49
N GLY A 368 13.14 1.36 5.26
CA GLY A 368 13.15 2.43 4.27
C GLY A 368 13.47 3.83 4.81
N SER A 369 13.15 4.84 4.00
CA SER A 369 13.36 6.25 4.35
C SER A 369 12.24 6.81 5.23
N ALA A 370 10.98 6.58 4.84
CA ALA A 370 9.78 6.96 5.58
C ALA A 370 8.64 5.96 5.35
N ALA A 371 7.87 5.69 6.39
CA ALA A 371 6.61 4.95 6.31
C ALA A 371 5.47 5.69 7.00
N LEU A 372 4.30 5.71 6.36
CA LEU A 372 3.03 6.17 6.93
C LEU A 372 2.09 4.98 7.09
N LEU A 373 1.69 4.69 8.32
CA LEU A 373 0.71 3.65 8.66
C LEU A 373 -0.52 4.34 9.23
N GLU A 374 -1.56 4.50 8.43
CA GLU A 374 -2.72 5.33 8.74
C GLU A 374 -4.02 4.53 8.66
N SER A 375 -4.87 4.68 9.68
CA SER A 375 -6.22 4.10 9.72
C SER A 375 -6.22 2.60 9.39
N SER A 376 -5.20 1.88 9.85
CA SER A 376 -4.90 0.51 9.42
C SER A 376 -4.70 -0.43 10.61
N GLN A 377 -4.88 -1.72 10.35
CA GLN A 377 -4.73 -2.79 11.34
C GLN A 377 -3.54 -3.66 10.99
N PHE A 378 -2.70 -3.94 12.00
CA PHE A 378 -1.47 -4.70 11.86
C PHE A 378 -1.44 -5.79 12.91
N SER A 379 -1.36 -7.05 12.48
CA SER A 379 -1.31 -8.19 13.41
C SER A 379 -0.20 -9.16 13.05
N SER A 380 0.67 -9.47 14.00
CA SER A 380 1.49 -10.69 13.89
C SER A 380 0.63 -11.93 14.18
N GLY A 381 0.96 -13.03 13.50
CA GLY A 381 0.15 -14.25 13.34
C GLY A 381 -0.42 -14.89 14.61
N GLU A 382 -1.36 -15.81 14.40
CA GLU A 382 -2.20 -16.43 15.43
C GLU A 382 -1.44 -17.17 16.55
N ALA A 383 -2.10 -17.21 17.71
CA ALA A 383 -1.79 -18.08 18.84
C ALA A 383 -1.83 -19.57 18.40
N GLY A 384 -0.66 -20.16 18.14
CA GLY A 384 -0.53 -21.56 17.74
C GLY A 384 0.66 -21.86 16.83
N GLY A 385 1.26 -20.85 16.20
CA GLY A 385 2.54 -20.98 15.49
C GLY A 385 3.76 -20.86 16.42
N ASN A 386 4.89 -21.47 16.04
CA ASN A 386 6.18 -21.31 16.74
C ASN A 386 6.82 -19.94 16.44
N CYS A 387 6.05 -18.86 16.42
CA CYS A 387 6.57 -17.51 16.25
C CYS A 387 7.35 -17.15 17.52
N PHE A 388 8.67 -17.27 17.47
CA PHE A 388 9.52 -16.91 18.59
C PHE A 388 9.75 -15.42 18.69
N VAL A 389 9.77 -14.75 17.54
CA VAL A 389 9.68 -13.30 17.46
C VAL A 389 8.34 -12.93 16.83
N SER A 390 7.56 -12.09 17.52
CA SER A 390 6.25 -11.65 17.06
C SER A 390 6.15 -10.12 17.12
N ARG A 391 5.93 -9.47 15.97
CA ARG A 391 5.87 -8.00 15.89
C ARG A 391 4.77 -7.53 14.94
N ALA A 392 3.96 -6.55 15.33
CA ALA A 392 3.07 -5.92 14.36
C ALA A 392 3.88 -5.06 13.39
N VAL A 393 4.75 -4.19 13.92
CA VAL A 393 5.62 -3.32 13.12
C VAL A 393 7.05 -3.35 13.65
N ASP A 394 8.02 -3.61 12.76
CA ASP A 394 9.46 -3.50 13.03
C ASP A 394 10.08 -2.53 12.02
N ALA A 395 10.45 -1.33 12.47
CA ALA A 395 10.87 -0.24 11.61
C ALA A 395 12.30 0.25 11.88
N SER A 396 13.02 0.49 10.80
CA SER A 396 14.31 1.17 10.74
C SER A 396 14.22 2.31 9.73
N GLY A 397 13.93 3.54 10.19
CA GLY A 397 13.68 4.69 9.31
C GLY A 397 12.70 5.68 9.94
N GLY A 398 12.25 6.70 9.20
CA GLY A 398 11.13 7.53 9.65
C GLY A 398 9.84 6.72 9.70
N LEU A 399 9.07 6.79 10.78
CA LEU A 399 7.80 6.10 10.91
C LEU A 399 6.73 7.02 11.50
N THR A 400 5.58 7.08 10.84
CA THR A 400 4.36 7.72 11.36
C THR A 400 3.25 6.69 11.43
N VAL A 401 2.63 6.54 12.60
CA VAL A 401 1.53 5.61 12.88
C VAL A 401 0.35 6.41 13.42
N VAL A 402 -0.78 6.39 12.73
CA VAL A 402 -1.93 7.25 13.05
C VAL A 402 -3.22 6.44 12.94
N ASN A 403 -4.10 6.55 13.93
CA ASN A 403 -5.39 5.86 13.95
C ASN A 403 -5.28 4.36 13.68
N ALA A 404 -4.19 3.74 14.14
CA ALA A 404 -3.87 2.36 13.81
C ALA A 404 -4.00 1.43 15.02
N LEU A 405 -4.33 0.17 14.75
CA LEU A 405 -4.33 -0.91 15.74
C LEU A 405 -3.15 -1.85 15.44
N LEU A 406 -2.19 -1.94 16.36
CA LEU A 406 -1.02 -2.80 16.23
C LEU A 406 -1.09 -3.89 17.30
N ASN A 407 -1.14 -5.14 16.88
CA ASN A 407 -1.24 -6.29 17.76
C ASN A 407 -0.06 -7.25 17.58
N ALA A 408 0.74 -7.41 18.63
CA ALA A 408 1.94 -8.24 18.66
C ALA A 408 1.65 -9.75 18.84
N GLY A 409 0.39 -10.15 18.92
CA GLY A 409 -0.01 -11.54 19.10
C GLY A 409 0.37 -12.12 20.47
N GLN A 410 0.20 -13.44 20.60
CA GLN A 410 0.12 -14.13 21.89
C GLN A 410 1.39 -14.93 22.26
N ALA A 411 2.38 -15.04 21.37
CA ALA A 411 3.50 -15.97 21.53
C ALA A 411 4.88 -15.29 21.33
N GLY A 412 5.89 -15.82 22.05
CA GLY A 412 7.30 -15.49 21.86
C GLY A 412 7.82 -14.28 22.63
N SER A 413 8.91 -13.69 22.13
CA SER A 413 9.41 -12.37 22.51
C SER A 413 8.99 -11.37 21.44
N GLY A 414 8.53 -10.18 21.79
CA GLY A 414 7.88 -9.34 20.78
C GLY A 414 7.46 -7.95 21.22
N ALA A 415 7.04 -7.14 20.25
CA ALA A 415 6.40 -5.86 20.53
C ALA A 415 5.38 -5.48 19.46
N ALA A 416 4.38 -4.68 19.82
CA ALA A 416 3.45 -4.14 18.83
C ALA A 416 4.21 -3.26 17.86
N LEU A 417 5.08 -2.40 18.41
CA LEU A 417 5.94 -1.53 17.64
C LEU A 417 7.40 -1.63 18.10
N VAL A 418 8.31 -1.86 17.16
CA VAL A 418 9.75 -1.76 17.35
C VAL A 418 10.30 -0.65 16.45
N GLN A 419 10.98 0.33 17.06
CA GLN A 419 11.72 1.37 16.35
C GLN A 419 13.21 1.15 16.57
N ARG A 420 13.94 0.82 15.51
CA ARG A 420 15.39 0.56 15.55
C ARG A 420 16.23 1.80 15.35
N THR A 421 15.80 2.66 14.43
CA THR A 421 16.49 3.90 14.03
C THR A 421 15.47 4.95 13.59
N GLY A 422 15.90 6.19 13.41
CA GLY A 422 15.04 7.25 12.87
C GLY A 422 14.08 7.87 13.89
N GLN A 423 13.16 8.67 13.37
CA GLN A 423 12.13 9.36 14.16
C GLN A 423 10.80 8.62 14.06
N GLY A 424 10.12 8.48 15.20
CA GLY A 424 8.80 7.85 15.29
C GLY A 424 7.73 8.84 15.74
N LEU A 425 6.56 8.79 15.11
CA LEU A 425 5.36 9.50 15.55
C LEU A 425 4.21 8.50 15.66
N VAL A 426 3.60 8.41 16.84
CA VAL A 426 2.43 7.56 17.09
C VAL A 426 1.30 8.45 17.58
N VAL A 427 0.18 8.50 16.87
CA VAL A 427 -0.94 9.39 17.18
C VAL A 427 -2.24 8.60 17.20
N SER A 428 -3.02 8.76 18.26
CA SER A 428 -4.38 8.20 18.36
C SER A 428 -4.43 6.72 17.95
N SER A 429 -3.45 5.93 18.39
CA SER A 429 -3.29 4.54 17.99
C SER A 429 -3.34 3.62 19.19
N THR A 430 -3.69 2.36 18.97
CA THR A 430 -3.74 1.33 20.01
C THR A 430 -2.63 0.31 19.76
N LEU A 431 -1.70 0.20 20.70
CA LEU A 431 -0.60 -0.75 20.69
C LEU A 431 -0.88 -1.85 21.72
N ILE A 432 -1.07 -3.09 21.24
CA ILE A 432 -1.26 -4.28 22.08
C ILE A 432 0.02 -5.11 22.08
N GLY A 433 0.73 -5.05 23.20
CA GLY A 433 1.98 -5.77 23.41
C GLY A 433 1.81 -7.28 23.49
N ASN A 434 2.92 -7.99 23.30
CA ASN A 434 2.93 -9.45 23.28
C ASN A 434 2.69 -10.04 24.69
N GLU A 435 1.99 -11.17 24.77
CA GLU A 435 1.70 -11.87 26.04
C GLU A 435 2.82 -12.82 26.52
N GLY A 436 3.84 -13.05 25.71
CA GLY A 436 4.97 -13.93 26.02
C GLY A 436 6.03 -13.31 26.93
N LEU A 437 7.04 -14.11 27.31
CA LEU A 437 7.95 -13.84 28.43
C LEU A 437 8.76 -12.53 28.32
N GLU A 438 9.09 -12.07 27.11
CA GLU A 438 9.79 -10.79 26.86
C GLU A 438 8.95 -9.88 25.95
N GLY A 439 7.67 -9.73 26.28
CA GLY A 439 6.74 -8.87 25.55
C GLY A 439 6.80 -7.39 25.94
N HIS A 440 6.86 -6.51 24.96
CA HIS A 440 6.68 -5.06 25.11
C HIS A 440 5.47 -4.59 24.29
N ALA A 441 4.89 -3.42 24.58
CA ALA A 441 4.00 -2.77 23.61
C ALA A 441 4.82 -1.96 22.60
N TRP A 442 5.78 -1.19 23.10
CA TRP A 442 6.65 -0.34 22.28
C TRP A 442 8.12 -0.48 22.68
N ASP A 443 8.99 -0.86 21.75
CA ASP A 443 10.43 -0.99 21.97
C ASP A 443 11.22 0.01 21.12
N LEU A 444 11.96 0.90 21.80
CA LEU A 444 12.77 1.96 21.19
C LEU A 444 14.24 1.65 21.40
N TYR A 445 15.01 1.55 20.31
CA TYR A 445 16.45 1.32 20.34
C TYR A 445 17.25 2.62 20.54
N PRO A 446 18.53 2.54 20.96
CA PRO A 446 19.40 3.70 21.08
C PRO A 446 19.50 4.51 19.77
N GLY A 447 19.50 5.83 19.89
CA GLY A 447 19.60 6.75 18.73
C GLY A 447 18.26 7.07 18.06
N THR A 448 17.15 6.50 18.53
CA THR A 448 15.79 6.89 18.10
C THR A 448 15.28 8.09 18.88
N ALA A 449 14.36 8.84 18.27
CA ALA A 449 13.58 9.89 18.93
C ALA A 449 12.12 9.74 18.52
N SER A 450 11.23 9.44 19.47
CA SER A 450 9.83 9.19 19.15
C SER A 450 8.86 9.99 20.02
N VAL A 451 7.71 10.34 19.44
CA VAL A 451 6.61 11.01 20.12
C VAL A 451 5.37 10.11 20.05
N ALA A 452 4.69 9.91 21.18
CA ALA A 452 3.36 9.31 21.21
C ALA A 452 2.33 10.30 21.78
N VAL A 453 1.21 10.47 21.09
CA VAL A 453 0.10 11.36 21.44
C VAL A 453 -1.22 10.59 21.41
N ASN A 454 -2.07 10.78 22.42
CA ASN A 454 -3.44 10.22 22.48
C ASN A 454 -3.52 8.70 22.26
N SER A 455 -2.48 7.93 22.56
CA SER A 455 -2.44 6.51 22.21
C SER A 455 -2.72 5.63 23.43
N ILE A 456 -3.29 4.45 23.20
CA ILE A 456 -3.37 3.40 24.23
C ILE A 456 -2.23 2.42 24.01
N ILE A 457 -1.49 2.15 25.07
CA ILE A 457 -0.32 1.28 25.09
C ILE A 457 -0.60 0.18 26.12
N GLU A 458 -1.25 -0.89 25.68
CA GLU A 458 -1.56 -2.06 26.50
C GLU A 458 -0.43 -3.09 26.41
N PHE A 459 -0.05 -3.69 27.53
CA PHE A 459 0.98 -4.73 27.58
C PHE A 459 0.68 -5.79 28.63
N HIS A 460 1.27 -6.97 28.48
CA HIS A 460 1.01 -8.11 29.39
C HIS A 460 2.26 -8.68 30.08
N ALA A 461 3.46 -8.32 29.61
CA ALA A 461 4.71 -8.92 30.06
C ALA A 461 5.69 -7.90 30.65
N GLU A 462 6.78 -7.57 29.95
CA GLU A 462 7.92 -6.90 30.56
C GLU A 462 7.71 -5.40 30.82
N SER A 463 7.14 -4.68 29.84
CA SER A 463 6.87 -3.25 29.97
C SER A 463 5.99 -2.70 28.86
N GLY A 464 5.29 -1.59 29.13
CA GLY A 464 4.60 -0.81 28.10
C GLY A 464 5.59 -0.25 27.09
N VAL A 465 6.49 0.62 27.56
CA VAL A 465 7.52 1.24 26.71
C VAL A 465 8.92 0.87 27.18
N ARG A 466 9.72 0.26 26.30
CA ARG A 466 11.17 0.08 26.50
C ARG A 466 11.93 1.21 25.82
N ALA A 467 12.21 2.26 26.57
CA ALA A 467 12.85 3.48 26.11
C ALA A 467 14.38 3.40 26.23
N ARG A 468 15.06 2.83 25.22
CA ARG A 468 16.53 2.95 25.07
C ARG A 468 16.93 4.16 24.20
N GLY A 469 15.99 4.72 23.45
CA GLY A 469 16.09 6.01 22.78
C GLY A 469 15.35 7.13 23.52
N ALA A 470 15.24 8.29 22.89
CA ALA A 470 14.43 9.39 23.40
C ALA A 470 12.94 9.15 23.11
N VAL A 471 12.10 9.34 24.12
CA VAL A 471 10.64 9.22 23.98
C VAL A 471 9.96 10.40 24.64
N GLN A 472 8.98 10.97 23.94
CA GLN A 472 8.04 11.93 24.47
C GLN A 472 6.65 11.29 24.48
N SER A 473 6.01 11.26 25.65
CA SER A 473 4.70 10.63 25.84
C SER A 473 3.69 11.66 26.31
N LEU A 474 2.68 11.93 25.48
CA LEU A 474 1.67 12.97 25.65
C LEU A 474 0.26 12.37 25.66
N TYR A 475 -0.47 12.53 26.76
CA TYR A 475 -1.86 12.12 26.87
C TYR A 475 -2.11 10.69 26.38
N ASN A 476 -1.24 9.75 26.73
CA ASN A 476 -1.43 8.33 26.45
C ASN A 476 -2.01 7.62 27.67
N ASP A 477 -2.66 6.49 27.44
CA ASP A 477 -2.90 5.50 28.49
C ASP A 477 -1.85 4.39 28.36
N ILE A 478 -1.07 4.17 29.42
CA ILE A 478 -0.08 3.09 29.48
C ILE A 478 -0.54 2.12 30.54
N TRP A 479 -1.09 0.99 30.13
CA TRP A 479 -1.80 0.10 31.03
C TRP A 479 -1.43 -1.36 30.82
N SER A 480 -1.52 -2.13 31.91
CA SER A 480 -1.36 -3.58 31.90
C SER A 480 -2.21 -4.21 32.98
N PRO A 481 -2.84 -5.37 32.70
CA PRO A 481 -3.53 -6.15 33.73
C PRO A 481 -2.57 -6.97 34.60
N THR A 482 -1.33 -7.18 34.16
CA THR A 482 -0.43 -8.23 34.71
C THR A 482 0.95 -7.71 35.10
N SER A 483 1.35 -6.52 34.64
CA SER A 483 2.67 -5.95 34.86
C SER A 483 2.58 -4.50 35.33
N ASP A 484 3.52 -4.06 36.16
CA ASP A 484 3.53 -2.69 36.70
C ASP A 484 4.58 -1.80 36.03
N CYS A 485 5.27 -2.30 34.99
CA CYS A 485 6.37 -1.58 34.38
C CYS A 485 5.94 -0.72 33.18
N LEU A 486 5.45 0.49 33.45
CA LEU A 486 4.94 1.38 32.40
C LEU A 486 6.06 1.80 31.43
N VAL A 487 7.18 2.29 31.96
CA VAL A 487 8.34 2.71 31.15
C VAL A 487 9.63 2.16 31.73
N ARG A 488 10.37 1.41 30.91
CA ARG A 488 11.69 0.86 31.22
C ARG A 488 12.77 1.61 30.46
N ASN A 489 13.76 2.15 31.16
CA ASN A 489 14.87 2.88 30.53
C ASN A 489 16.06 1.98 30.17
N SER A 490 17.10 2.56 29.56
CA SER A 490 18.34 1.88 29.16
C SER A 490 19.16 1.29 30.32
N LEU A 491 18.93 1.74 31.56
CA LEU A 491 19.55 1.19 32.77
C LEU A 491 18.70 0.10 33.42
N TYR A 492 17.68 -0.40 32.73
CA TYR A 492 16.68 -1.37 33.23
C TYR A 492 15.90 -0.85 34.45
N ALA A 493 15.90 0.47 34.68
CA ALA A 493 15.09 1.08 35.72
C ALA A 493 13.65 1.21 35.22
N CYS A 494 12.73 0.78 36.08
CA CYS A 494 11.31 0.69 35.78
C CYS A 494 10.54 1.83 36.46
N THR A 495 9.78 2.59 35.67
CA THR A 495 8.84 3.60 36.14
C THR A 495 7.44 2.99 36.20
N LYS A 496 6.83 3.00 37.39
CA LYS A 496 5.62 2.25 37.69
C LYS A 496 4.34 3.08 37.87
N SER A 497 4.46 4.41 37.86
CA SER A 497 3.31 5.30 38.02
C SER A 497 3.24 6.32 36.89
N ALA A 498 2.03 6.61 36.42
CA ALA A 498 1.81 7.63 35.40
C ALA A 498 2.28 9.02 35.88
N GLN A 499 2.14 9.31 37.18
CA GLN A 499 2.67 10.55 37.77
C GLN A 499 4.20 10.63 37.67
N ASP A 500 4.91 9.52 37.88
CA ASP A 500 6.35 9.47 37.68
C ASP A 500 6.71 9.57 36.20
N VAL A 501 5.95 8.95 35.30
CA VAL A 501 6.15 9.11 33.84
C VAL A 501 6.04 10.61 33.47
N ASN A 502 5.01 11.27 33.97
CA ASN A 502 4.75 12.70 33.76
C ASN A 502 5.81 13.62 34.41
N SER A 503 6.53 13.18 35.46
CA SER A 503 7.48 14.03 36.19
C SER A 503 8.96 13.71 35.94
N LYS A 504 9.33 12.44 35.68
CA LYS A 504 10.72 12.00 35.46
C LYS A 504 11.20 12.18 34.02
N TYR A 505 10.29 12.06 33.05
CA TYR A 505 10.61 12.24 31.63
C TYR A 505 10.28 13.66 31.14
N CYS A 506 10.12 14.60 32.08
CA CYS A 506 9.76 16.00 31.84
C CYS A 506 10.92 16.89 31.32
N LEU A 507 12.01 16.31 30.81
CA LEU A 507 13.12 17.10 30.25
C LEU A 507 12.85 17.55 28.79
N LEU A 508 11.86 16.95 28.13
CA LEU A 508 11.17 17.36 26.89
C LEU A 508 9.71 16.88 27.06
N PRO A 509 8.67 17.71 26.90
CA PRO A 509 7.48 17.64 27.77
C PRO A 509 6.68 16.35 27.55
N SER A 510 6.78 15.39 28.47
CA SER A 510 5.82 14.28 28.59
C SER A 510 4.79 14.65 29.66
N CYS A 511 3.50 14.64 29.34
CA CYS A 511 2.44 15.10 30.24
C CYS A 511 1.09 14.47 29.90
N GLY A 512 0.16 14.51 30.86
CA GLY A 512 -1.23 14.06 30.63
C GLY A 512 -1.41 12.54 30.55
N ASN A 513 -0.36 11.74 30.72
CA ASN A 513 -0.48 10.29 30.65
C ASN A 513 -1.24 9.74 31.86
N ILE A 514 -2.04 8.70 31.61
CA ILE A 514 -2.79 7.93 32.60
C ILE A 514 -2.32 6.47 32.58
N SER A 515 -2.78 5.70 33.56
CA SER A 515 -2.51 4.26 33.66
C SER A 515 -3.70 3.62 34.36
N VAL A 516 -4.71 3.29 33.55
CA VAL A 516 -6.02 2.81 34.01
C VAL A 516 -6.54 1.78 33.02
N ASP A 517 -7.46 0.92 33.45
CA ASP A 517 -8.06 -0.07 32.54
C ASP A 517 -8.78 0.67 31.39
N PRO A 518 -8.40 0.46 30.11
CA PRO A 518 -9.06 1.08 28.97
C PRO A 518 -10.50 0.62 28.77
N GLN A 519 -10.92 -0.48 29.41
CA GLN A 519 -12.25 -1.06 29.29
C GLN A 519 -12.59 -1.42 27.84
N PHE A 520 -11.72 -2.20 27.22
CA PHE A 520 -11.93 -2.73 25.88
C PHE A 520 -13.13 -3.68 25.81
N ASP A 521 -13.87 -3.61 24.70
CA ASP A 521 -14.83 -4.63 24.30
C ASP A 521 -14.13 -5.79 23.56
N GLY A 522 -14.91 -6.74 23.05
CA GLY A 522 -14.37 -7.91 22.32
C GLY A 522 -13.65 -7.58 21.00
N ASN A 523 -13.72 -6.34 20.53
CA ASN A 523 -13.09 -5.86 19.29
C ASN A 523 -11.99 -4.83 19.56
N LEU A 524 -11.53 -4.70 20.81
CA LEU A 524 -10.52 -3.71 21.22
C LEU A 524 -10.99 -2.25 21.03
N GLN A 525 -12.31 -2.02 21.05
CA GLN A 525 -12.88 -0.67 21.15
C GLN A 525 -13.11 -0.33 22.62
N ILE A 526 -12.86 0.93 22.99
CA ILE A 526 -13.11 1.38 24.36
C ILE A 526 -14.62 1.59 24.59
N SER A 527 -15.10 1.27 25.80
CA SER A 527 -16.52 1.50 26.16
C SER A 527 -16.83 2.97 26.47
N ASN A 528 -18.11 3.37 26.46
CA ASN A 528 -18.54 4.73 26.88
C ASN A 528 -18.18 5.10 28.32
N ALA A 529 -17.92 4.11 29.19
CA ALA A 529 -17.49 4.35 30.57
C ALA A 529 -15.98 4.44 30.72
N SER A 530 -15.23 4.22 29.62
CA SER A 530 -13.78 4.16 29.65
C SER A 530 -13.17 5.48 30.11
N PRO A 531 -12.15 5.44 30.98
CA PRO A 531 -11.36 6.62 31.31
C PRO A 531 -10.63 7.26 30.12
N CYS A 532 -10.48 6.53 29.01
CA CYS A 532 -9.85 7.00 27.77
C CYS A 532 -10.73 7.98 26.98
N VAL A 533 -12.03 8.03 27.29
CA VAL A 533 -13.00 8.90 26.62
C VAL A 533 -12.75 10.37 26.99
N ASN A 534 -12.59 11.23 25.97
CA ASN A 534 -12.26 12.65 26.07
C ASN A 534 -10.98 12.93 26.89
N ALA A 535 -10.04 11.97 26.94
CA ALA A 535 -8.81 12.08 27.71
C ALA A 535 -7.63 12.66 26.89
N GLY A 536 -7.76 12.74 25.56
CA GLY A 536 -6.74 13.22 24.65
C GLY A 536 -6.71 14.74 24.46
N ILE A 537 -5.87 15.17 23.52
CA ILE A 537 -5.69 16.55 23.06
C ILE A 537 -5.80 16.65 21.53
N ASP A 538 -5.89 17.84 20.98
CA ASP A 538 -5.79 18.04 19.53
C ASP A 538 -4.37 17.69 19.02
N PRO A 539 -4.21 16.69 18.12
CA PRO A 539 -2.91 16.29 17.61
C PRO A 539 -2.38 17.17 16.47
N ALA A 540 -3.12 18.17 15.99
CA ALA A 540 -2.73 19.05 14.88
C ALA A 540 -1.31 19.64 14.95
N PRO A 541 -0.73 19.97 16.14
CA PRO A 541 0.65 20.42 16.24
C PRO A 541 1.71 19.38 15.81
N TRP A 542 1.36 18.09 15.81
CA TRP A 542 2.26 16.99 15.43
C TRP A 542 1.89 16.37 14.09
N PHE A 543 0.60 16.28 13.77
CA PHE A 543 0.12 15.65 12.55
C PHE A 543 -1.21 16.26 12.09
N SER A 544 -1.27 16.67 10.82
CA SER A 544 -2.51 17.03 10.13
C SER A 544 -2.89 15.88 9.20
N GLY A 545 -3.66 14.93 9.72
CA GLY A 545 -4.12 13.77 8.94
C GLY A 545 -5.63 13.56 9.04
N PRO A 546 -6.10 12.31 8.97
CA PRO A 546 -7.51 12.01 8.79
C PRO A 546 -8.32 12.53 9.97
N ILE A 547 -9.44 13.15 9.63
CA ILE A 547 -10.42 13.66 10.60
C ILE A 547 -11.32 12.55 11.14
N THR A 548 -11.06 11.29 10.80
CA THR A 548 -11.83 10.12 11.22
C THR A 548 -10.94 9.08 11.90
N ASP A 549 -11.54 8.30 12.81
CA ASP A 549 -10.93 7.14 13.46
C ASP A 549 -10.85 5.92 12.54
N LEU A 550 -10.39 4.79 13.10
CA LEU A 550 -10.24 3.53 12.38
C LEU A 550 -11.57 2.94 11.84
N ASN A 551 -12.72 3.34 12.39
CA ASN A 551 -14.06 2.95 11.93
C ASN A 551 -14.72 4.01 11.04
N GLY A 552 -14.01 5.08 10.67
CA GLY A 552 -14.54 6.19 9.88
C GLY A 552 -15.39 7.18 10.68
N GLN A 553 -15.33 7.18 12.02
CA GLN A 553 -16.04 8.16 12.86
C GLN A 553 -15.23 9.44 13.03
N LEU A 554 -15.89 10.60 12.99
CA LEU A 554 -15.21 11.89 13.16
C LEU A 554 -14.46 12.01 14.50
N ARG A 555 -13.28 12.62 14.46
CA ARG A 555 -12.47 12.96 15.62
C ARG A 555 -12.31 14.49 15.78
N PRO A 556 -12.49 15.04 16.99
CA PRO A 556 -13.12 14.40 18.14
C PRO A 556 -14.64 14.27 17.91
N LEU A 557 -15.26 13.21 18.40
CA LEU A 557 -16.73 13.14 18.42
C LEU A 557 -17.30 13.85 19.66
N GLY A 558 -16.56 13.79 20.77
CA GLY A 558 -16.88 14.45 22.03
C GLY A 558 -16.29 15.86 22.19
N GLY A 559 -16.09 16.28 23.43
CA GLY A 559 -15.45 17.57 23.76
C GLY A 559 -13.93 17.59 23.57
N LYS A 560 -13.29 16.41 23.51
CA LYS A 560 -11.86 16.19 23.24
C LYS A 560 -11.68 14.87 22.50
N TYR A 561 -10.47 14.64 22.01
CA TYR A 561 -10.09 13.36 21.40
C TYR A 561 -10.16 12.23 22.43
N ASP A 562 -10.64 11.07 22.00
CA ASP A 562 -10.48 9.83 22.74
C ASP A 562 -9.07 9.28 22.56
N GLN A 563 -8.53 8.63 23.59
CA GLN A 563 -7.25 7.92 23.48
C GLN A 563 -7.44 6.60 22.73
N GLY A 564 -6.47 6.22 21.92
CA GLY A 564 -6.47 4.98 21.13
C GLY A 564 -7.05 5.14 19.72
N ALA A 565 -7.16 4.01 19.01
CA ALA A 565 -7.53 3.94 17.59
C ALA A 565 -9.01 4.25 17.28
N PHE A 566 -9.88 4.31 18.29
CA PHE A 566 -11.32 4.50 18.13
C PHE A 566 -11.87 5.71 18.92
N GLU A 567 -12.93 6.34 18.41
CA GLU A 567 -13.81 7.26 19.15
C GLU A 567 -15.11 6.56 19.55
N VAL A 568 -15.59 6.86 20.75
CA VAL A 568 -16.85 6.32 21.27
C VAL A 568 -18.03 7.19 20.87
N ARG A 569 -19.13 6.53 20.47
CA ARG A 569 -20.41 7.19 20.11
C ARG A 569 -21.21 7.71 21.29
#